data_AF-A0A1F4G899-F1
#
_entry.id   AF-A0A1F4G899-F1
#
_cell.length_a   1.000
_cell.length_b   1.000
_cell.length_c   1.000
_cell.angle_alpha   90.00
_cell.angle_beta   90.00
_cell.angle_gamma   90.00
#
_symmetry.space_group_name_H-M   'P 1'
#
loop_
_entity.id
_entity.type
_entity.pdbx_description
1 polymer ?
#
loop_
_entity_poly.entity_id
_entity_poly.type
_entity_poly.pdbx_seq_one_letter_code
_entity_poly.pdbx_strand_id
1 'polypeptide(L)'
;MDAQPAGLDFVRAKWSEPGLGTVEIQHDAVRLRLERALTLDATQDAASFGEEGITEVDVNMQLVDQDLIAHDDARLRYWALLQSLKNSGWRSTIERGMPRLSGKDRYAYAMNHSSSMGLDVDYTPTLAEWMRIESQTPWGFWRDGVYLEVSFMREHTLLDPTKPGAYVVTARVRTGREEARSLVEPGDRDRWQETLPGILAQLNQVREKKEQELSGREGTVLKNYQDPPLVN
;
A
#
# COMPACT_ATOMS: atom_id res chain seq x y z
N MET A 1 -11.37 7.71 21.26
CA MET A 1 -9.91 7.78 21.27
C MET A 1 -9.51 6.97 22.46
N ASP A 2 -8.91 5.82 22.20
CA ASP A 2 -8.64 4.82 23.23
C ASP A 2 -7.11 4.81 23.44
N ALA A 3 -6.68 5.32 24.59
CA ALA A 3 -5.27 5.39 24.97
C ALA A 3 -4.82 4.05 25.54
N GLN A 4 -3.72 3.50 25.02
CA GLN A 4 -3.14 2.25 25.51
C GLN A 4 -1.98 2.49 26.48
N PRO A 5 -1.69 1.54 27.40
CA PRO A 5 -0.60 1.67 28.38
C PRO A 5 0.79 1.87 27.75
N ALA A 6 0.96 1.53 26.47
CA ALA A 6 2.18 1.71 25.70
C ALA A 6 2.33 3.11 25.06
N GLY A 7 1.38 4.04 25.27
CA GLY A 7 1.45 5.40 24.72
C GLY A 7 0.92 5.58 23.30
N LEU A 8 0.36 4.52 22.72
CA LEU A 8 -0.36 4.56 21.44
C LEU A 8 -1.82 4.95 21.66
N ASP A 9 -2.29 5.91 20.86
CA ASP A 9 -3.67 6.34 20.80
C ASP A 9 -4.31 5.87 19.50
N PHE A 10 -5.51 5.30 19.61
CA PHE A 10 -6.28 4.82 18.46
C PHE A 10 -7.56 5.63 18.28
N VAL A 11 -7.82 6.02 17.03
CA VAL A 11 -9.11 6.58 16.60
C VAL A 11 -9.75 5.59 15.64
N ARG A 12 -10.95 5.11 16.00
CA ARG A 12 -11.73 4.17 15.19
C ARG A 12 -13.06 4.77 14.77
N ALA A 13 -13.39 4.66 13.50
CA ALA A 13 -14.72 4.90 12.98
C ALA A 13 -15.23 3.65 12.26
N LYS A 14 -16.53 3.39 12.39
CA LYS A 14 -17.21 2.29 11.71
C LYS A 14 -18.53 2.80 11.16
N TRP A 15 -18.78 2.50 9.90
CA TRP A 15 -20.04 2.80 9.23
C TRP A 15 -20.87 1.52 9.11
N SER A 16 -22.19 1.69 9.02
CA SER A 16 -23.14 0.59 8.83
C SER A 16 -24.09 0.93 7.69
N GLU A 17 -24.48 -0.07 6.93
CA GLU A 17 -25.50 0.04 5.88
C GLU A 17 -26.79 0.73 6.37
N PRO A 18 -27.48 1.53 5.53
CA PRO A 18 -27.23 1.74 4.10
C PRO A 18 -26.22 2.87 3.78
N GLY A 19 -25.52 3.41 4.79
CA GLY A 19 -24.67 4.60 4.64
C GLY A 19 -23.19 4.29 4.83
N LEU A 20 -22.51 3.91 3.75
CA LEU A 20 -21.05 3.80 3.77
C LEU A 20 -20.42 5.18 3.95
N GLY A 21 -19.30 5.21 4.65
CA GLY A 21 -18.58 6.44 4.96
C GLY A 21 -17.88 7.05 3.77
N THR A 22 -17.63 8.35 3.87
CA THR A 22 -16.57 9.01 3.13
C THR A 22 -15.49 9.42 4.12
N VAL A 23 -14.25 9.07 3.82
CA VAL A 23 -13.06 9.47 4.56
C VAL A 23 -12.30 10.50 3.72
N GLU A 24 -11.98 11.64 4.33
CA GLU A 24 -11.04 12.61 3.76
C GLU A 24 -9.80 12.68 4.65
N ILE A 25 -8.64 12.40 4.06
CA ILE A 25 -7.33 12.50 4.71
C ILE A 25 -6.62 13.71 4.10
N GLN A 26 -6.18 14.62 4.95
CA GLN A 26 -5.42 15.81 4.55
C GLN A 26 -4.09 15.84 5.29
N HIS A 27 -3.00 15.99 4.53
CA HIS A 27 -1.66 16.19 5.05
C HIS A 27 -0.98 17.26 4.18
N ASP A 28 -0.71 18.43 4.75
CA ASP A 28 -0.27 19.63 4.03
C ASP A 28 -1.16 19.93 2.79
N ALA A 29 -0.57 19.86 1.59
CA ALA A 29 -1.25 20.06 0.30
C ALA A 29 -1.88 18.78 -0.28
N VAL A 30 -1.60 17.61 0.30
CA VAL A 30 -2.17 16.34 -0.14
C VAL A 30 -3.56 16.17 0.46
N ARG A 31 -4.52 15.91 -0.43
CA ARG A 31 -5.88 15.51 -0.06
C ARG A 31 -6.22 14.20 -0.73
N LEU A 32 -6.61 13.22 0.07
CA LEU A 32 -7.10 11.92 -0.38
C LEU A 32 -8.55 11.77 0.09
N ARG A 33 -9.45 11.50 -0.86
CA ARG A 33 -10.86 11.21 -0.57
C ARG A 33 -11.14 9.76 -0.92
N LEU A 34 -11.63 9.02 0.06
CA LEU A 34 -11.93 7.60 0.00
C LEU A 34 -13.42 7.41 0.29
N GLU A 35 -14.13 6.91 -0.70
CA GLU A 35 -15.56 6.66 -0.58
C GLU A 35 -15.81 5.21 -0.18
N ARG A 36 -17.05 4.90 0.24
CA ARG A 36 -17.49 3.53 0.54
C ARG A 36 -16.76 2.91 1.73
N ALA A 37 -16.34 3.74 2.68
CA ALA A 37 -15.60 3.31 3.87
C ALA A 37 -16.50 2.49 4.82
N LEU A 38 -15.98 1.34 5.23
CA LEU A 38 -16.55 0.43 6.23
C LEU A 38 -15.96 0.71 7.61
N THR A 39 -14.64 0.80 7.67
CA THR A 39 -13.91 1.15 8.89
C THR A 39 -12.77 2.10 8.58
N LEU A 40 -12.43 2.89 9.59
CA LEU A 40 -11.20 3.65 9.66
C LEU A 40 -10.56 3.34 11.01
N ASP A 41 -9.28 3.01 10.97
CA ASP A 41 -8.42 2.86 12.13
C ASP A 41 -7.24 3.81 11.93
N ALA A 42 -7.07 4.77 12.84
CA ALA A 42 -5.97 5.72 12.81
C ALA A 42 -5.14 5.59 14.08
N THR A 43 -3.82 5.66 13.92
CA THR A 43 -2.84 5.46 14.98
C THR A 43 -2.02 6.73 15.19
N GLN A 44 -1.81 7.07 16.45
CA GLN A 44 -0.89 8.10 16.90
C GLN A 44 0.01 7.51 17.98
N ASP A 45 1.31 7.79 17.91
CA ASP A 45 2.25 7.52 19.00
C ASP A 45 2.41 8.78 19.84
N ALA A 46 1.49 8.95 20.80
CA ALA A 46 1.43 10.16 21.61
C ALA A 46 2.58 10.27 22.62
N ALA A 47 3.17 9.14 23.03
CA ALA A 47 4.24 9.11 24.01
C ALA A 47 5.60 9.48 23.41
N SER A 48 5.97 8.92 22.26
CA SER A 48 7.27 9.17 21.63
C SER A 48 7.21 10.28 20.58
N PHE A 49 6.09 10.46 19.89
CA PHE A 49 5.96 11.34 18.72
C PHE A 49 4.67 12.18 18.72
N GLY A 50 4.17 12.58 19.89
CA GLY A 50 2.86 13.21 20.02
C GLY A 50 2.65 14.50 19.24
N GLU A 51 3.74 15.21 18.92
CA GLU A 51 3.76 16.40 18.04
C GLU A 51 3.43 16.10 16.58
N GLU A 52 3.57 14.85 16.13
CA GLU A 52 3.26 14.43 14.76
C GLU A 52 1.77 14.11 14.56
N GLY A 53 1.00 13.96 15.65
CA GLY A 53 -0.41 13.60 15.59
C GLY A 53 -0.62 12.19 15.02
N ILE A 54 -1.61 12.04 14.13
CA ILE A 54 -1.90 10.76 13.46
C ILE A 54 -0.82 10.48 12.43
N THR A 55 -0.15 9.33 12.56
CA THR A 55 0.97 8.94 11.70
C THR A 55 0.61 7.85 10.69
N GLU A 56 -0.43 7.07 10.98
CA GLU A 56 -0.97 6.01 10.13
C GLU A 56 -2.51 6.01 10.13
N VAL A 57 -3.11 5.77 8.97
CA VAL A 57 -4.56 5.59 8.79
C VAL A 57 -4.82 4.40 7.88
N ASP A 58 -5.50 3.38 8.38
CA ASP A 58 -6.02 2.26 7.63
C ASP A 58 -7.52 2.47 7.37
N VAL A 59 -7.92 2.43 6.10
CA VAL A 59 -9.33 2.54 5.68
C VAL A 59 -9.72 1.28 4.93
N ASN A 60 -10.71 0.56 5.46
CA ASN A 60 -11.33 -0.59 4.77
C ASN A 60 -12.58 -0.11 4.06
N MET A 61 -12.72 -0.48 2.78
CA MET A 61 -13.78 0.01 1.90
C MET A 61 -14.40 -1.13 1.10
N GLN A 62 -15.67 -0.97 0.74
CA GLN A 62 -16.26 -1.80 -0.31
C GLN A 62 -15.86 -1.30 -1.68
N LEU A 63 -15.67 -2.22 -2.62
CA LEU A 63 -15.42 -1.86 -4.02
C LEU A 63 -16.71 -1.42 -4.76
N VAL A 64 -17.87 -1.93 -4.34
CA VAL A 64 -19.21 -1.66 -4.91
C VAL A 64 -20.31 -1.74 -3.85
N ASP A 65 -21.52 -1.23 -4.14
CA ASP A 65 -22.67 -1.19 -3.20
C ASP A 65 -23.29 -2.54 -2.87
N GLN A 66 -22.86 -3.57 -3.59
CA GLN A 66 -23.37 -4.91 -3.45
C GLN A 66 -22.28 -5.76 -2.80
N ASP A 67 -22.68 -6.69 -1.93
CA ASP A 67 -21.73 -7.61 -1.29
C ASP A 67 -21.00 -8.50 -2.32
N LEU A 68 -21.63 -8.76 -3.47
CA LEU A 68 -21.14 -9.65 -4.51
C LEU A 68 -20.94 -8.91 -5.83
N ILE A 69 -19.87 -9.28 -6.53
CA ILE A 69 -19.48 -8.73 -7.83
C ILE A 69 -18.78 -9.78 -8.69
N ALA A 70 -19.00 -9.76 -10.00
CA ALA A 70 -18.23 -10.61 -10.91
C ALA A 70 -16.73 -10.28 -10.82
N HIS A 71 -15.87 -11.28 -10.82
CA HIS A 71 -14.43 -11.07 -10.63
C HIS A 71 -13.79 -10.12 -11.65
N ASP A 72 -14.27 -10.13 -12.90
CA ASP A 72 -13.77 -9.22 -13.94
C ASP A 72 -14.23 -7.77 -13.72
N ASP A 73 -15.47 -7.58 -13.28
CA ASP A 73 -15.96 -6.24 -12.92
C ASP A 73 -15.21 -5.69 -11.71
N ALA A 74 -14.89 -6.55 -10.72
CA ALA A 74 -14.06 -6.16 -9.58
C ALA A 74 -12.65 -5.74 -10.04
N ARG A 75 -12.01 -6.51 -10.93
CA ARG A 75 -10.72 -6.16 -11.53
C ARG A 75 -10.76 -4.79 -12.20
N LEU A 76 -11.77 -4.52 -13.02
CA LEU A 76 -11.91 -3.26 -13.75
C LEU A 76 -12.17 -2.07 -12.81
N ARG A 77 -13.01 -2.24 -11.79
CA ARG A 77 -13.30 -1.19 -10.80
C ARG A 77 -12.10 -0.88 -9.91
N TYR A 78 -11.41 -1.92 -9.46
CA TYR A 78 -10.19 -1.76 -8.67
C TYR A 78 -9.11 -1.06 -9.50
N TRP A 79 -8.97 -1.42 -10.78
CA TRP A 79 -8.08 -0.71 -11.68
C TRP A 79 -8.44 0.77 -11.87
N ALA A 80 -9.72 1.09 -12.04
CA ALA A 80 -10.18 2.46 -12.13
C ALA A 80 -9.84 3.28 -10.87
N LEU A 81 -9.95 2.68 -9.68
CA LEU A 81 -9.49 3.29 -8.43
C LEU A 81 -7.99 3.61 -8.49
N LEU A 82 -7.14 2.63 -8.83
CA LEU A 82 -5.69 2.85 -8.93
C LEU A 82 -5.31 3.93 -9.96
N GLN A 83 -5.96 3.94 -11.12
CA GLN A 83 -5.73 4.97 -12.14
C GLN A 83 -6.17 6.36 -11.67
N SER A 84 -7.25 6.46 -10.88
CA SER A 84 -7.70 7.75 -10.32
C SER A 84 -6.66 8.34 -9.34
N LEU A 85 -6.00 7.49 -8.54
CA LEU A 85 -4.87 7.89 -7.70
C LEU A 85 -3.71 8.40 -8.56
N LYS A 86 -3.28 7.62 -9.56
CA LYS A 86 -2.21 8.05 -10.47
C LYS A 86 -2.51 9.40 -11.13
N ASN A 87 -3.72 9.56 -11.67
CA ASN A 87 -4.17 10.77 -12.36
C ASN A 87 -4.31 11.98 -11.44
N SER A 88 -4.43 11.77 -10.12
CA SER A 88 -4.45 12.84 -9.12
C SER A 88 -3.06 13.20 -8.58
N GLY A 89 -1.99 12.66 -9.19
CA GLY A 89 -0.61 13.05 -8.90
C GLY A 89 0.16 12.07 -8.02
N TRP A 90 -0.45 10.96 -7.61
CA TRP A 90 0.26 9.89 -6.90
C TRP A 90 1.19 9.14 -7.85
N ARG A 91 2.41 8.87 -7.40
CA ARG A 91 3.43 8.15 -8.17
C ARG A 91 3.58 6.74 -7.63
N SER A 92 3.68 5.74 -8.50
CA SER A 92 3.91 4.36 -8.05
C SER A 92 5.27 4.23 -7.37
N THR A 93 5.30 3.49 -6.28
CA THR A 93 6.52 3.16 -5.55
C THR A 93 6.91 1.71 -5.79
N ILE A 94 8.20 1.43 -5.63
CA ILE A 94 8.78 0.10 -5.58
C ILE A 94 9.29 -0.08 -4.17
N GLU A 95 8.94 -1.21 -3.55
CA GLU A 95 9.37 -1.56 -2.21
C GLU A 95 10.90 -1.48 -2.05
N ARG A 96 11.36 -0.97 -0.91
CA ARG A 96 12.81 -0.80 -0.68
C ARG A 96 13.48 -2.16 -0.64
N GLY A 97 14.65 -2.26 -1.26
CA GLY A 97 15.35 -3.55 -1.38
C GLY A 97 14.74 -4.52 -2.39
N MET A 98 13.67 -4.15 -3.11
CA MET A 98 13.15 -4.92 -4.24
C MET A 98 13.75 -4.43 -5.57
N PRO A 99 13.92 -5.31 -6.57
CA PRO A 99 14.48 -4.92 -7.85
C PRO A 99 13.58 -3.91 -8.55
N ARG A 100 14.17 -2.96 -9.28
CA ARG A 100 13.41 -1.90 -9.96
C ARG A 100 12.76 -2.41 -11.24
N LEU A 101 11.68 -3.17 -11.12
CA LEU A 101 10.91 -3.69 -12.26
C LEU A 101 9.60 -2.91 -12.43
N SER A 102 9.06 -2.96 -13.64
CA SER A 102 7.76 -2.39 -13.99
C SER A 102 6.93 -3.35 -14.81
N GLY A 103 5.67 -2.99 -15.04
CA GLY A 103 4.83 -3.66 -16.01
C GLY A 103 4.61 -5.13 -15.65
N LYS A 104 4.67 -5.95 -16.70
CA LYS A 104 4.56 -7.40 -16.61
C LYS A 104 5.71 -8.06 -15.84
N ASP A 105 6.91 -7.48 -15.87
CA ASP A 105 8.08 -8.03 -15.17
C ASP A 105 7.92 -7.92 -13.65
N ARG A 106 7.40 -6.78 -13.16
CA ARG A 106 7.05 -6.60 -11.74
C ARG A 106 5.96 -7.58 -11.32
N TYR A 107 4.91 -7.73 -12.13
CA TYR A 107 3.88 -8.72 -11.87
C TYR A 107 4.46 -10.14 -11.80
N ALA A 108 5.27 -10.54 -12.78
CA ALA A 108 5.89 -11.86 -12.81
C ALA A 108 6.82 -12.10 -11.62
N TYR A 109 7.57 -11.08 -11.19
CA TYR A 109 8.41 -11.19 -10.00
C TYR A 109 7.56 -11.37 -8.74
N ALA A 110 6.52 -10.55 -8.57
CA ALA A 110 5.63 -10.61 -7.42
C ALA A 110 4.96 -11.98 -7.26
N MET A 111 4.50 -12.58 -8.38
CA MET A 111 3.82 -13.88 -8.36
C MET A 111 4.75 -15.09 -8.14
N ASN A 112 6.04 -14.97 -8.46
CA ASN A 112 6.96 -16.11 -8.43
C ASN A 112 8.03 -16.03 -7.33
N HIS A 113 8.24 -14.86 -6.74
CA HIS A 113 9.31 -14.65 -5.75
C HIS A 113 8.79 -14.01 -4.48
N SER A 114 8.08 -12.89 -4.57
CA SER A 114 7.66 -12.15 -3.38
C SER A 114 6.55 -11.14 -3.66
N SER A 115 5.36 -11.37 -3.09
CA SER A 115 4.22 -10.44 -3.17
C SER A 115 4.51 -9.10 -2.47
N SER A 116 5.47 -9.03 -1.55
CA SER A 116 5.89 -7.77 -0.89
C SER A 116 6.55 -6.78 -1.83
N MET A 117 7.01 -7.20 -3.02
CA MET A 117 7.41 -6.25 -4.07
C MET A 117 6.27 -5.29 -4.45
N GLY A 118 5.03 -5.71 -4.26
CA GLY A 118 3.86 -5.03 -4.75
C GLY A 118 3.78 -5.01 -6.28
N LEU A 119 2.72 -4.42 -6.78
CA LEU A 119 2.37 -4.42 -8.19
C LEU A 119 2.47 -3.03 -8.82
N ASP A 120 2.62 -3.01 -10.14
CA ASP A 120 2.70 -1.77 -10.91
C ASP A 120 1.30 -1.26 -11.26
N VAL A 121 1.05 0.04 -11.03
CA VAL A 121 -0.16 0.73 -11.49
C VAL A 121 -0.17 0.95 -13.00
N ASP A 122 0.90 0.63 -13.71
CA ASP A 122 0.96 0.73 -15.18
C ASP A 122 0.74 -0.62 -15.88
N TYR A 123 0.58 -1.70 -15.13
CA TYR A 123 0.22 -3.02 -15.65
C TYR A 123 -1.21 -3.40 -15.27
N THR A 124 -2.12 -3.45 -16.25
CA THR A 124 -3.46 -4.00 -16.04
C THR A 124 -3.43 -5.52 -16.20
N PRO A 125 -3.62 -6.31 -15.14
CA PRO A 125 -3.65 -7.77 -15.26
C PRO A 125 -4.88 -8.22 -16.07
N THR A 126 -4.74 -9.32 -16.80
CA THR A 126 -5.90 -10.08 -17.34
C THR A 126 -6.74 -10.67 -16.20
N LEU A 127 -7.95 -11.16 -16.48
CA LEU A 127 -8.75 -11.85 -15.46
C LEU A 127 -8.00 -13.05 -14.85
N ALA A 128 -7.35 -13.85 -15.68
CA ALA A 128 -6.58 -15.01 -15.21
C ALA A 128 -5.43 -14.60 -14.28
N GLU A 129 -4.73 -13.51 -14.61
CA GLU A 129 -3.67 -12.96 -13.77
C GLU A 129 -4.22 -12.35 -12.47
N TRP A 130 -5.29 -11.57 -12.57
CA TRP A 130 -6.01 -11.02 -11.41
C TRP A 130 -6.42 -12.10 -10.42
N MET A 131 -6.92 -13.23 -10.92
CA MET A 131 -7.34 -14.32 -10.06
C MET A 131 -6.18 -14.99 -9.33
N ARG A 132 -4.94 -14.83 -9.81
CA ARG A 132 -3.71 -15.35 -9.16
C ARG A 132 -3.13 -14.40 -8.11
N ILE A 133 -3.49 -13.13 -8.12
CA ILE A 133 -2.95 -12.15 -7.17
C ILE A 133 -3.41 -12.51 -5.76
N GLU A 134 -2.46 -12.78 -4.87
CA GLU A 134 -2.75 -13.07 -3.48
C GLU A 134 -3.42 -11.87 -2.80
N SER A 135 -4.39 -12.13 -1.92
CA SER A 135 -4.97 -11.10 -1.07
C SER A 135 -3.85 -10.33 -0.34
N GLN A 136 -4.05 -9.03 -0.17
CA GLN A 136 -3.12 -8.09 0.47
C GLN A 136 -1.82 -7.81 -0.31
N THR A 137 -1.67 -8.30 -1.55
CA THR A 137 -0.59 -7.81 -2.44
C THR A 137 -0.77 -6.30 -2.68
N PRO A 138 0.21 -5.45 -2.34
CA PRO A 138 0.00 -4.00 -2.35
C PRO A 138 0.30 -3.37 -3.72
N TRP A 139 -0.41 -2.29 -4.03
CA TRP A 139 0.03 -1.24 -4.95
C TRP A 139 0.50 -0.05 -4.12
N GLY A 140 1.80 0.24 -4.18
CA GLY A 140 2.41 1.34 -3.45
C GLY A 140 2.37 2.65 -4.24
N PHE A 141 2.11 3.75 -3.53
CA PHE A 141 2.03 5.10 -4.04
C PHE A 141 2.72 6.09 -3.10
N TRP A 142 3.20 7.18 -3.67
CA TRP A 142 3.74 8.32 -2.92
C TRP A 142 3.30 9.65 -3.52
N ARG A 143 3.07 10.63 -2.65
CA ARG A 143 2.83 12.03 -3.02
C ARG A 143 3.22 12.96 -1.88
N ASP A 144 4.12 13.90 -2.15
CA ASP A 144 4.48 15.03 -1.28
C ASP A 144 4.68 14.65 0.21
N GLY A 145 5.46 13.59 0.48
CA GLY A 145 5.78 13.13 1.84
C GLY A 145 4.76 12.15 2.45
N VAL A 146 3.71 11.78 1.71
CA VAL A 146 2.71 10.79 2.11
C VAL A 146 2.86 9.52 1.30
N TYR A 147 2.86 8.39 2.00
CA TYR A 147 2.85 7.04 1.41
C TYR A 147 1.44 6.47 1.49
N LEU A 148 1.03 5.77 0.43
CA LEU A 148 -0.24 5.08 0.32
C LEU A 148 -0.01 3.68 -0.22
N GLU A 149 -0.52 2.67 0.47
CA GLU A 149 -0.67 1.32 -0.07
C GLU A 149 -2.15 1.03 -0.29
N VAL A 150 -2.48 0.52 -1.47
CA VAL A 150 -3.81 -0.01 -1.76
C VAL A 150 -3.71 -1.49 -2.01
N SER A 151 -4.49 -2.28 -1.31
CA SER A 151 -4.57 -3.73 -1.50
C SER A 151 -6.03 -4.18 -1.43
N PHE A 152 -6.28 -5.47 -1.65
CA PHE A 152 -7.61 -6.04 -1.47
C PHE A 152 -7.53 -7.39 -0.79
N MET A 153 -8.62 -7.78 -0.12
CA MET A 153 -8.88 -9.14 0.30
C MET A 153 -10.07 -9.69 -0.48
N ARG A 154 -9.93 -10.92 -0.99
CA ARG A 154 -11.03 -11.71 -1.55
C ARG A 154 -11.59 -12.67 -0.52
N GLU A 155 -12.91 -12.85 -0.52
CA GLU A 155 -13.55 -13.92 0.24
C GLU A 155 -13.07 -15.28 -0.27
N HIS A 156 -12.31 -15.99 0.57
CA HIS A 156 -11.61 -17.22 0.21
C HIS A 156 -12.51 -18.37 -0.24
N THR A 157 -13.80 -18.33 0.11
CA THR A 157 -14.80 -19.32 -0.33
C THR A 157 -15.45 -19.00 -1.67
N LEU A 158 -15.22 -17.80 -2.23
CA LEU A 158 -15.85 -17.29 -3.45
C LEU A 158 -14.80 -16.98 -4.53
N LEU A 159 -14.07 -18.00 -4.98
CA LEU A 159 -12.93 -17.86 -5.91
C LEU A 159 -13.18 -18.47 -7.31
N ASP A 160 -14.37 -19.00 -7.57
CA ASP A 160 -14.75 -19.49 -8.91
C ASP A 160 -14.86 -18.30 -9.87
N PRO A 161 -13.99 -18.16 -10.89
CA PRO A 161 -13.96 -16.98 -11.76
C PRO A 161 -15.25 -16.80 -12.58
N THR A 162 -16.11 -17.82 -12.67
CA THR A 162 -17.40 -17.78 -13.37
C THR A 162 -18.56 -17.34 -12.48
N LYS A 163 -18.34 -17.22 -11.17
CA LYS A 163 -19.34 -16.79 -10.19
C LYS A 163 -18.94 -15.44 -9.58
N PRO A 164 -19.90 -14.73 -8.96
CA PRO A 164 -19.57 -13.54 -8.18
C PRO A 164 -18.73 -13.89 -6.95
N GLY A 165 -17.83 -12.96 -6.58
CA GLY A 165 -17.07 -12.99 -5.33
C GLY A 165 -17.29 -11.72 -4.50
N ALA A 166 -16.65 -11.66 -3.34
CA ALA A 166 -16.69 -10.51 -2.44
C ALA A 166 -15.27 -9.96 -2.21
N TYR A 167 -15.18 -8.63 -2.11
CA TYR A 167 -13.91 -7.91 -2.02
C TYR A 167 -13.98 -6.82 -0.95
N VAL A 168 -12.93 -6.73 -0.14
CA VAL A 168 -12.66 -5.56 0.72
C VAL A 168 -11.37 -4.91 0.21
N VAL A 169 -11.41 -3.61 -0.02
CA VAL A 169 -10.22 -2.81 -0.37
C VAL A 169 -9.67 -2.18 0.89
N THR A 170 -8.36 -2.24 1.08
CA THR A 170 -7.68 -1.54 2.18
C THR A 170 -6.79 -0.46 1.58
N ALA A 171 -6.93 0.77 2.08
CA ALA A 171 -6.02 1.87 1.83
C ALA A 171 -5.29 2.20 3.12
N ARG A 172 -3.97 1.98 3.15
CA ARG A 172 -3.08 2.34 4.27
C ARG A 172 -2.32 3.60 3.92
N VAL A 173 -2.49 4.64 4.72
CA VAL A 173 -1.81 5.93 4.55
C VAL A 173 -0.83 6.12 5.68
N ARG A 174 0.41 6.47 5.34
CA ARG A 174 1.49 6.75 6.30
C ARG A 174 2.19 8.06 5.97
N THR A 175 2.63 8.78 6.99
CA THR A 175 3.59 9.87 6.79
C THR A 175 4.96 9.28 6.42
N GLY A 176 5.82 10.07 5.75
CA GLY A 176 7.18 9.62 5.43
C GLY A 176 8.00 9.22 6.67
N ARG A 177 7.79 9.90 7.81
CA ARG A 177 8.45 9.53 9.08
C ARG A 177 7.97 8.18 9.59
N GLU A 178 6.67 7.91 9.50
CA GLU A 178 6.13 6.61 9.89
C GLU A 178 6.60 5.49 8.94
N GLU A 179 6.66 5.78 7.65
CA GLU A 179 7.29 4.89 6.66
C GLU A 179 8.74 4.59 7.07
N ALA A 180 9.51 5.60 7.46
CA ALA A 180 10.88 5.42 7.93
C ALA A 180 10.98 4.54 9.18
N ARG A 181 10.12 4.81 10.18
CA ARG A 181 10.05 4.03 11.41
C ARG A 181 9.56 2.60 11.18
N SER A 182 8.84 2.33 10.10
CA SER A 182 8.43 0.96 9.74
C SER A 182 9.60 0.10 9.23
N LEU A 183 10.71 0.72 8.83
CA LEU A 183 11.91 0.01 8.35
C LEU A 183 12.87 -0.38 9.48
N VAL A 184 12.71 0.20 10.67
CA VAL A 184 13.59 -0.04 11.82
C VAL A 184 12.97 -1.06 12.76
N GLU A 185 13.82 -1.78 13.50
CA GLU A 185 13.36 -2.73 14.51
C GLU A 185 12.51 -2.02 15.57
N PRO A 186 11.46 -2.66 16.11
CA PRO A 186 10.56 -2.03 17.08
C PRO A 186 11.26 -1.36 18.27
N GLY A 187 12.34 -1.96 18.77
CA GLY A 187 13.13 -1.43 19.90
C GLY A 187 14.02 -0.23 19.56
N ASP A 188 14.24 0.05 18.28
CA ASP A 188 15.05 1.19 17.81
C ASP A 188 14.19 2.31 17.23
N ARG A 189 12.85 2.21 17.32
CA ARG A 189 11.93 3.21 16.77
C ARG A 189 12.14 4.61 17.34
N ASP A 190 12.51 4.77 18.61
CA ASP A 190 12.81 6.10 19.19
C ASP A 190 14.12 6.70 18.65
N ARG A 191 15.05 5.85 18.19
CA ARG A 191 16.35 6.23 17.62
C ARG A 191 16.41 6.01 16.11
N TRP A 192 15.26 5.97 15.45
CA TRP A 192 15.15 5.59 14.05
C TRP A 192 16.04 6.44 13.12
N GLN A 193 16.24 7.73 13.43
CA GLN A 193 17.10 8.61 12.63
C GLN A 193 18.57 8.19 12.64
N GLU A 194 19.04 7.58 13.74
CA GLU A 194 20.41 7.09 13.88
C GLU A 194 20.61 5.78 13.10
N THR A 195 19.61 4.90 13.10
CA THR A 195 19.70 3.55 12.52
C THR A 195 19.31 3.50 11.04
N LEU A 196 18.40 4.37 10.60
CA LEU A 196 17.83 4.38 9.26
C LEU A 196 18.89 4.43 8.14
N PRO A 197 19.96 5.27 8.19
CA PRO A 197 20.95 5.31 7.11
C PRO A 197 21.63 3.95 6.86
N GLY A 198 21.92 3.21 7.94
CA GLY A 198 22.50 1.86 7.85
C GLY A 198 21.53 0.86 7.22
N ILE A 199 20.26 0.91 7.60
CA ILE A 199 19.20 0.07 7.04
C ILE A 199 19.00 0.36 5.55
N LEU A 200 18.95 1.63 5.15
CA LEU A 200 18.81 2.03 3.74
C LEU A 200 20.01 1.54 2.90
N ALA A 201 21.23 1.61 3.44
CA ALA A 201 22.41 1.06 2.77
C ALA A 201 22.31 -0.47 2.57
N GLN A 202 21.84 -1.20 3.58
CA GLN A 202 21.61 -2.65 3.48
C GLN A 202 20.53 -2.98 2.45
N LEU A 203 19.40 -2.26 2.46
CA LEU A 203 18.33 -2.44 1.47
C LEU A 203 18.82 -2.18 0.04
N ASN A 204 19.66 -1.17 -0.17
CA ASN A 204 20.27 -0.92 -1.48
C ASN A 204 21.19 -2.08 -1.93
N GLN A 205 22.02 -2.62 -1.04
CA GLN A 205 22.84 -3.81 -1.36
C GLN A 205 21.98 -5.03 -1.70
N VAL A 206 20.88 -5.25 -0.97
CA VAL A 206 19.93 -6.33 -1.26
C VAL A 206 19.28 -6.14 -2.63
N ARG A 207 18.87 -4.91 -2.98
CA ARG A 207 18.32 -4.59 -4.30
C ARG A 207 19.32 -4.88 -5.40
N GLU A 208 20.56 -4.39 -5.26
CA GLU A 208 21.62 -4.60 -6.26
C GLU A 208 21.86 -6.09 -6.51
N LYS A 209 21.91 -6.91 -5.45
CA LYS A 209 22.05 -8.36 -5.58
C LYS A 209 20.88 -8.99 -6.34
N LYS A 210 19.64 -8.63 -6.01
CA LYS A 210 18.44 -9.13 -6.73
C LYS A 210 18.46 -8.71 -8.19
N GLU A 211 18.86 -7.47 -8.50
CA GLU A 211 18.97 -6.98 -9.88
C GLU A 211 20.08 -7.70 -10.67
N GLN A 212 21.20 -8.04 -10.03
CA GLN A 212 22.26 -8.84 -10.65
C GLN A 212 21.78 -10.26 -10.98
N GLU A 213 21.02 -10.90 -10.09
CA GLU A 213 20.43 -12.23 -10.33
C GLU A 213 19.43 -12.22 -11.51
N LEU A 214 18.80 -11.07 -11.77
CA LEU A 214 17.88 -10.88 -12.89
C LEU A 214 18.57 -10.56 -14.22
N SER A 215 19.83 -10.10 -14.21
CA SER A 215 20.56 -9.64 -15.40
C SER A 215 20.83 -10.71 -16.48
N GLY A 216 20.57 -11.99 -16.18
CA GLY A 216 20.56 -13.10 -17.15
C GLY A 216 19.21 -13.34 -17.85
N ARG A 217 18.18 -12.54 -17.54
CA ARG A 217 16.84 -12.59 -18.14
C ARG A 217 16.51 -11.22 -18.73
N GLU A 218 15.91 -11.17 -19.92
CA GLU A 218 15.42 -9.92 -20.51
C GLU A 218 14.33 -9.32 -19.63
N GLY A 219 14.72 -8.42 -18.74
CA GLY A 219 13.85 -7.61 -17.90
C GLY A 219 14.51 -6.25 -17.70
N THR A 220 13.80 -5.18 -18.01
CA THR A 220 14.39 -3.83 -18.01
C THR A 220 14.38 -3.27 -16.60
N VAL A 221 15.48 -3.44 -15.86
CA VAL A 221 15.69 -2.72 -14.59
C VAL A 221 15.55 -1.21 -14.87
N LEU A 222 14.63 -0.56 -14.15
CA LEU A 222 14.38 0.87 -14.23
C LEU A 222 15.52 1.64 -13.55
N LYS A 223 16.60 1.87 -14.30
CA LYS A 223 17.80 2.57 -13.79
C LYS A 223 17.52 3.99 -13.28
N ASN A 224 16.49 4.64 -13.81
CA ASN A 224 16.13 6.02 -13.47
C ASN A 224 15.12 6.12 -12.31
N TYR A 225 14.60 5.00 -11.81
CA TYR A 225 13.74 5.03 -10.64
C TYR A 225 14.56 5.40 -9.39
N GLN A 226 14.03 6.33 -8.61
CA GLN A 226 14.54 6.73 -7.31
C GLN A 226 13.44 6.50 -6.28
N ASP A 227 13.78 5.88 -5.16
CA ASP A 227 12.82 5.76 -4.06
C ASP A 227 12.39 7.16 -3.60
N PRO A 228 11.11 7.38 -3.27
CA PRO A 228 10.69 8.65 -2.71
C PRO A 228 11.42 8.96 -1.39
N PRO A 229 11.51 10.23 -1.00
CA PRO A 229 12.10 10.61 0.28
C PRO A 229 11.21 10.14 1.44
N LEU A 230 11.85 9.60 2.49
CA LEU A 230 11.20 9.26 3.76
C LEU A 230 11.10 10.46 4.70
N VAL A 231 12.07 11.38 4.59
CA VAL A 231 12.16 12.58 5.39
C VAL A 231 12.42 13.75 4.46
N ASN A 232 11.78 14.88 4.74
CA ASN A 232 12.12 16.16 4.13
C ASN A 232 13.27 16.80 4.89
#